data_AF-A0A673FUB0-F1
#
_entry.id   AF-A0A673FUB0-F1
#
_cell.length_a   1.000
_cell.length_b   1.000
_cell.length_c   1.000
_cell.angle_alpha   90.00
_cell.angle_beta   90.00
_cell.angle_gamma   90.00
#
_symmetry.space_group_name_H-M   'P 1'
#
loop_
_entity.id
_entity.type
_entity.pdbx_description
1 polymer ?
#
loop_
_entity_poly.entity_id
_entity_poly.type
_entity_poly.pdbx_seq_one_letter_code
_entity_poly.pdbx_strand_id
1 'polypeptide(L)' 'MESLSVYHGAISRETCEVRLCEAGRDGSYLIRDSESVPGAYCLCVL' A
#
# COMPACT_ATOMS: atom_id res chain seq x y z
N MET A 1 -6.98 11.40 -0.72
CA MET A 1 -5.74 10.77 -0.23
C MET A 1 -4.49 11.28 -0.93
N GLU A 2 -4.59 12.00 -2.05
CA GLU A 2 -3.44 12.37 -2.90
C GLU A 2 -2.35 13.22 -2.23
N SER A 3 -2.60 13.81 -1.04
CA SER A 3 -1.60 14.56 -0.27
C SER A 3 -0.85 13.73 0.79
N LEU A 4 -1.18 12.46 0.98
CA LEU A 4 -0.50 11.57 1.94
C LEU A 4 0.73 10.95 1.28
N SER A 5 1.91 11.15 1.86
CA SER A 5 3.17 10.59 1.36
C SER A 5 3.22 9.05 1.37
N VAL A 6 2.36 8.42 2.18
CA VAL A 6 2.21 6.96 2.31
C VAL A 6 1.16 6.37 1.36
N TYR A 7 0.49 7.20 0.56
CA TYR A 7 -0.49 6.75 -0.42
C TYR A 7 0.15 6.56 -1.79
N HIS A 8 -0.03 5.36 -2.36
CA HIS A 8 0.63 4.97 -3.61
C HIS A 8 -0.34 4.74 -4.77
N GLY A 9 -1.63 5.07 -4.62
CA GLY A 9 -2.63 4.88 -5.67
C GLY A 9 -2.92 3.41 -5.99
N ALA A 10 -3.30 3.16 -7.24
CA ALA A 10 -3.69 1.84 -7.75
C ALA A 10 -2.50 0.93 -8.09
N ILE A 11 -1.62 0.68 -7.11
CA ILE A 11 -0.60 -0.37 -7.24
C ILE A 11 -1.21 -1.76 -6.94
N SER A 12 -0.68 -2.80 -7.59
CA SER A 12 -1.09 -4.18 -7.32
C SER A 12 -0.65 -4.63 -5.94
N ARG A 13 -1.30 -5.68 -5.42
CA ARG A 13 -0.87 -6.34 -4.19
C ARG A 13 0.59 -6.81 -4.26
N GLU A 14 1.04 -7.42 -5.35
CA GLU A 14 2.42 -7.89 -5.47
C GLU A 14 3.43 -6.74 -5.39
N THR A 15 3.12 -5.61 -6.05
CA THR A 15 3.98 -4.41 -5.99
C THR A 15 4.05 -3.85 -4.57
N CYS A 16 2.94 -3.88 -3.83
CA CYS A 16 2.89 -3.49 -2.42
C CYS A 16 3.77 -4.39 -1.55
N GLU A 17 3.67 -5.71 -1.71
CA GLU A 17 4.45 -6.69 -0.95
C GLU A 17 5.96 -6.52 -1.19
N VAL A 18 6.39 -6.34 -2.44
CA VAL A 18 7.79 -6.08 -2.78
C VAL A 18 8.31 -4.82 -2.07
N ARG A 19 7.57 -3.71 -2.13
CA ARG A 19 7.98 -2.44 -1.48
C ARG A 19 8.09 -2.56 0.04
N LEU A 20 7.16 -3.28 0.67
CA LEU A 20 7.21 -3.52 2.10
C LEU A 20 8.41 -4.40 2.46
N CYS A 21 8.66 -5.48 1.71
CA CYS A 21 9.84 -6.33 1.88
C CYS A 21 11.16 -5.55 1.70
N GLU A 22 11.24 -4.64 0.72
CA GLU A 22 12.40 -3.77 0.50
C GLU A 22 12.64 -2.79 1.66
N ALA A 23 11.58 -2.31 2.32
CA ALA A 23 11.71 -1.50 3.52
C ALA A 23 12.28 -2.29 4.71
N GLY A 24 12.01 -3.60 4.78
CA GLY A 24 12.69 -4.57 5.65
C GLY A 24 12.59 -4.26 7.15
N ARG A 25 11.53 -3.55 7.57
CA ARG A 25 11.33 -3.11 8.96
C ARG A 25 9.90 -3.37 9.40
N ASP A 26 9.73 -4.10 10.49
CA ASP A 26 8.43 -4.33 11.14
C ASP A 26 7.67 -3.03 11.37
N GLY A 27 6.39 -3.02 11.02
CA GLY A 27 5.55 -1.84 11.12
C GLY A 27 5.72 -0.84 9.98
N SER A 28 6.56 -1.13 8.97
CA SER A 28 6.51 -0.40 7.70
C SER A 28 5.12 -0.55 7.08
N TYR A 29 4.57 0.54 6.57
CA TYR A 29 3.21 0.52 6.03
C TYR A 29 3.04 1.43 4.83
N LEU A 30 2.02 1.14 4.03
CA LEU A 30 1.58 1.99 2.94
C LEU A 30 0.07 1.85 2.71
N ILE A 31 -0.51 2.81 1.98
CA ILE A 31 -1.92 2.82 1.59
C ILE A 31 -2.00 2.73 0.06
N ARG A 32 -2.90 1.89 -0.45
CA ARG A 32 -3.18 1.74 -1.89
C ARG A 32 -4.69 1.63 -2.16
N ASP A 33 -5.08 1.73 -3.41
CA ASP A 33 -6.45 1.39 -3.82
C ASP A 33 -6.71 -0.11 -3.70
N SER A 34 -7.94 -0.47 -3.34
CA SER A 34 -8.40 -1.86 -3.32
C SER A 34 -8.64 -2.38 -4.73
N GLU A 35 -8.11 -3.56 -5.03
CA GLU A 35 -8.35 -4.26 -6.30
C GLU A 35 -9.69 -5.00 -6.33
N SER A 36 -10.30 -5.26 -5.17
CA SER A 36 -11.53 -6.05 -5.04
C SER A 36 -12.78 -5.22 -4.74
N VAL A 37 -12.62 -4.04 -4.13
CA VAL A 37 -13.73 -3.18 -3.71
C VAL A 37 -13.52 -1.78 -4.28
N PRO A 38 -14.28 -1.39 -5.32
CA PRO A 38 -14.16 -0.07 -5.93
C PRO A 38 -14.35 1.06 -4.91
N GLY A 39 -13.44 2.04 -4.92
CA GLY A 39 -13.46 3.20 -4.03
C GLY A 39 -13.00 2.92 -2.59
N ALA A 40 -12.61 1.69 -2.27
CA ALA A 40 -11.99 1.35 -0.99
C ALA A 40 -10.47 1.43 -1.06
N TYR A 41 -9.85 1.57 0.12
CA TYR A 41 -8.41 1.60 0.30
C TYR A 41 -7.93 0.39 1.09
N CYS A 42 -6.69 -0.02 0.87
CA CYS A 42 -6.00 -1.03 1.65
C CYS A 42 -4.87 -0.38 2.46
N LEU A 43 -4.87 -0.60 3.78
CA LEU A 43 -3.70 -0.40 4.62
C LEU A 43 -2.91 -1.70 4.64
N CYS A 44 -1.65 -1.65 4.22
CA CYS A 44 -0.75 -2.80 4.19
C CYS A 44 0.40 -2.53 5.14
N VAL A 45 0.72 -3.50 6.00
CA VAL A 45 1.76 -3.41 7.04
C VAL A 45 2.65 -4.65 6.92
N LEU A 46 3.97 -4.46 7.04
CA LEU A 46 4.94 -5.55 7.18
C LEU A 46 5.01 -6.03 8.63
#